data_AF-A0A2E2AZH1-F1
#
_entry.id   AF-A0A2E2AZH1-F1
#
_cell.length_a   1.000
_cell.length_b   1.000
_cell.length_c   1.000
_cell.angle_alpha   90.00
_cell.angle_beta   90.00
_cell.angle_gamma   90.00
#
_symmetry.space_group_name_H-M   'P 1'
#
loop_
_entity.id
_entity.type
_entity.pdbx_description
1 polymer ?
#
loop_
_entity_poly.entity_id
_entity_poly.type
_entity_poly.pdbx_seq_one_letter_code
_entity_poly.pdbx_strand_id
1 'polypeptide(L)'
;MTMSMQPSVLNLVLAAGGDNPFAGTIYQGIAAAIVFIVVLVILKKLAWGPILTGLQDRENKIKTDLEEAEKSARDATATLKQYEAKLAAAQEESRKLIEEARGEAQRVAAQLKDQTQTEITQMKDKAARDINAAKEQAITELYSQAAIMSTQIAGRILKRELNADDQQAIVDESLAQLKAENN
;
A
#
# COMPACT_ATOMS: atom_id res chain seq x y z
N MET A 1 -2.56 -50.82 117.83
CA MET A 1 -2.92 -50.00 119.01
C MET A 1 -2.28 -48.63 118.80
N THR A 2 -3.10 -47.61 118.47
CA THR A 2 -2.89 -46.13 118.60
C THR A 2 -1.57 -45.50 118.08
N MET A 3 -1.46 -44.40 117.34
CA MET A 3 -2.37 -43.30 116.94
C MET A 3 -1.58 -42.27 116.09
N SER A 4 -2.30 -41.44 115.30
CA SER A 4 -1.93 -40.09 114.79
C SER A 4 -1.25 -39.90 113.43
N MET A 5 -2.12 -39.87 112.42
CA MET A 5 -2.26 -38.95 111.27
C MET A 5 -1.62 -37.54 111.37
N GLN A 6 -0.85 -37.09 110.35
CA GLN A 6 -1.22 -36.02 109.40
C GLN A 6 -0.16 -35.74 108.28
N PRO A 7 -0.56 -35.19 107.12
CA PRO A 7 0.23 -35.08 105.88
C PRO A 7 0.68 -33.64 105.57
N SER A 8 1.64 -33.45 104.67
CA SER A 8 1.85 -32.17 103.96
C SER A 8 2.69 -32.35 102.70
N VAL A 9 2.35 -31.55 101.68
CA VAL A 9 3.09 -31.24 100.43
C VAL A 9 2.72 -32.02 99.15
N LEU A 10 1.50 -31.79 98.65
CA LEU A 10 1.29 -31.78 97.19
C LEU A 10 0.09 -30.92 96.80
N ASN A 11 0.34 -29.62 96.57
CA ASN A 11 -0.47 -28.78 95.68
C ASN A 11 0.27 -27.46 95.41
N LEU A 12 1.19 -27.50 94.44
CA LEU A 12 1.90 -26.33 93.88
C LEU A 12 1.32 -25.88 92.53
N VAL A 13 0.20 -26.44 92.06
CA VAL A 13 -0.32 -26.15 90.72
C VAL A 13 -1.77 -25.70 90.77
N LEU A 14 -2.00 -24.47 91.27
CA LEU A 14 -3.15 -23.65 90.86
C LEU A 14 -3.00 -22.17 91.26
N ALA A 15 -1.84 -21.56 90.96
CA ALA A 15 -1.67 -20.10 91.02
C ALA A 15 -2.01 -19.47 89.65
N ALA A 16 -3.18 -19.80 89.12
CA ALA A 16 -3.72 -19.18 87.91
C ALA A 16 -5.24 -19.05 88.07
N GLY A 17 -5.67 -17.94 88.67
CA GLY A 17 -7.08 -17.58 88.75
C GLY A 17 -7.41 -16.92 90.07
N GLY A 18 -7.57 -15.59 90.07
CA GLY A 18 -8.11 -14.92 91.25
C GLY A 18 -8.13 -13.41 91.28
N ASP A 19 -7.44 -12.67 90.40
CA ASP A 19 -7.61 -11.20 90.36
C ASP A 19 -8.64 -10.84 89.30
N ASN A 20 -9.92 -10.99 89.67
CA ASN A 20 -11.00 -10.35 88.95
C ASN A 20 -10.84 -8.83 89.12
N PRO A 21 -10.60 -8.06 88.05
CA PRO A 21 -10.44 -6.61 88.13
C PRO A 21 -11.72 -5.87 88.56
N PHE A 22 -12.79 -6.61 88.81
CA PHE A 22 -14.09 -6.14 89.31
C PHE A 22 -14.43 -6.65 90.71
N ALA A 23 -13.56 -7.45 91.36
CA ALA A 23 -13.83 -8.08 92.66
C ALA A 23 -13.13 -7.40 93.85
N GLY A 24 -12.56 -6.20 93.69
CA GLY A 24 -12.00 -5.42 94.78
C GLY A 24 -12.61 -4.02 94.89
N THR A 25 -12.41 -3.45 96.08
CA THR A 25 -12.86 -2.13 96.58
C THR A 25 -13.00 -1.03 95.51
N ILE A 26 -13.92 -0.08 95.72
CA ILE A 26 -14.33 1.05 94.84
C ILE A 26 -13.15 1.73 94.09
N TYR A 27 -11.95 1.76 94.69
CA TYR A 27 -10.70 2.24 94.09
C TYR A 27 -10.31 1.54 92.78
N GLN A 28 -10.48 0.21 92.65
CA GLN A 28 -10.13 -0.54 91.44
C GLN A 28 -11.05 -0.19 90.26
N GLY A 29 -12.35 0.02 90.53
CA GLY A 29 -13.30 0.47 89.52
C GLY A 29 -12.98 1.87 88.98
N ILE A 30 -12.55 2.80 89.86
CA ILE A 30 -12.11 4.14 89.45
C ILE A 30 -10.83 4.06 88.60
N ALA A 31 -9.85 3.25 89.00
CA ALA A 31 -8.63 3.06 88.22
C ALA A 31 -8.91 2.44 86.84
N ALA A 32 -9.77 1.43 86.75
CA ALA A 32 -10.20 0.84 85.49
C ALA A 32 -10.95 1.84 84.60
N ALA A 33 -11.80 2.69 85.18
CA ALA A 33 -12.50 3.75 84.45
C ALA A 33 -11.52 4.80 83.90
N ILE A 34 -10.50 5.20 84.67
CA ILE A 34 -9.45 6.13 84.20
C ILE A 34 -8.68 5.51 83.03
N VAL A 35 -8.23 4.26 83.16
CA VAL A 35 -7.52 3.56 82.07
C VAL A 35 -8.41 3.42 80.84
N PHE A 36 -9.68 3.07 81.00
CA PHE A 36 -10.65 2.99 79.92
C PHE A 36 -10.82 4.34 79.21
N ILE A 37 -10.97 5.44 79.96
CA ILE A 37 -11.10 6.80 79.38
C ILE A 37 -9.82 7.19 78.65
N VAL A 38 -8.63 6.92 79.21
CA VAL A 38 -7.35 7.22 78.56
C VAL A 38 -7.22 6.48 77.23
N VAL A 39 -7.53 5.17 77.21
CA VAL A 39 -7.52 4.36 75.98
C VAL A 39 -8.56 4.86 74.98
N LEU A 40 -9.76 5.24 75.43
CA LEU A 40 -10.82 5.76 74.57
C LEU A 40 -10.39 7.10 73.92
N VAL A 41 -9.75 8.00 74.67
CA VAL A 41 -9.22 9.26 74.12
C VAL A 41 -8.11 9.00 73.10
N ILE A 42 -7.22 8.05 73.36
CA ILE A 42 -6.16 7.65 72.42
C ILE A 42 -6.78 7.05 71.15
N LEU A 43 -7.71 6.11 71.27
CA LEU A 43 -8.39 5.49 70.12
C LEU A 43 -9.20 6.50 69.32
N LYS A 44 -9.92 7.42 69.99
CA LYS A 44 -10.69 8.47 69.32
C LYS A 44 -9.78 9.35 68.46
N LYS A 45 -8.57 9.67 68.94
CA LYS A 45 -7.61 10.50 68.21
C LYS A 45 -6.86 9.72 67.11
N LEU A 46 -6.50 8.46 67.35
CA LEU A 46 -5.69 7.66 66.43
C LEU A 46 -6.49 6.88 65.40
N ALA A 47 -7.68 6.36 65.73
CA ALA A 47 -8.45 5.46 64.86
C ALA A 47 -9.39 6.19 63.90
N TRP A 48 -9.95 7.36 64.29
CA TRP A 48 -10.88 8.09 63.42
C TRP A 48 -10.24 8.67 62.16
N GLY A 49 -8.98 9.11 62.23
CA GLY A 49 -8.25 9.61 61.05
C GLY A 49 -8.14 8.54 59.94
N PRO A 50 -7.49 7.39 60.21
CA PRO A 50 -7.31 6.32 59.22
C PRO A 50 -8.62 5.76 58.65
N ILE A 51 -9.69 5.67 59.46
CA ILE A 51 -11.00 5.17 59.00
C ILE A 51 -11.64 6.16 58.01
N LEU A 52 -11.63 7.46 58.34
CA LEU A 52 -12.17 8.49 57.45
C LEU A 52 -11.36 8.60 56.16
N THR A 53 -10.02 8.58 56.26
CA THR A 53 -9.13 8.57 55.09
C THR A 53 -9.40 7.36 54.20
N GLY A 54 -9.48 6.15 54.77
CA GLY A 54 -9.77 4.94 53.98
C GLY A 54 -11.14 4.94 53.30
N LEU A 55 -12.15 5.59 53.90
CA LEU A 55 -13.46 5.76 53.27
C LEU A 55 -13.42 6.80 52.14
N GLN A 56 -12.75 7.93 52.38
CA GLN A 56 -12.57 8.99 51.39
C GLN A 56 -11.74 8.51 50.19
N ASP A 57 -10.70 7.71 50.42
CA ASP A 57 -9.88 7.09 49.36
C ASP A 57 -10.72 6.13 48.50
N ARG A 58 -11.60 5.34 49.14
CA ARG A 58 -12.52 4.46 48.40
C ARG A 58 -13.53 5.25 47.57
N GLU A 59 -14.11 6.30 48.13
CA GLU A 59 -15.05 7.18 47.42
C GLU A 59 -14.36 7.84 46.22
N ASN A 60 -13.18 8.43 46.44
CA ASN A 60 -12.38 9.05 45.39
C ASN A 60 -11.99 8.04 44.31
N LYS A 61 -11.55 6.84 44.69
CA LYS A 61 -11.20 5.78 43.74
C LYS A 61 -12.40 5.38 42.89
N ILE A 62 -13.57 5.16 43.48
CA ILE A 62 -14.79 4.81 42.73
C ILE A 62 -15.17 5.93 41.77
N LYS A 63 -15.09 7.18 42.22
CA LYS A 63 -15.38 8.34 41.38
C LYS A 63 -14.41 8.46 40.21
N THR A 64 -13.11 8.33 40.46
CA THR A 64 -12.08 8.34 39.43
C THR A 64 -12.23 7.18 38.45
N ASP A 65 -12.46 5.96 38.94
CA ASP A 65 -12.66 4.77 38.10
C ASP A 65 -13.90 4.97 37.19
N LEU A 66 -14.98 5.57 37.70
CA LEU A 66 -16.18 5.88 36.92
C LEU A 66 -15.93 6.99 35.88
N GLU A 67 -15.28 8.08 36.26
CA GLU A 67 -14.92 9.18 35.35
C GLU A 67 -14.00 8.69 34.22
N GLU A 68 -13.03 7.82 34.55
CA GLU A 68 -12.13 7.21 33.58
C GLU A 68 -12.87 6.25 32.64
N ALA A 69 -13.78 5.43 33.16
CA ALA A 69 -14.62 4.55 32.34
C ALA A 69 -15.51 5.35 31.37
N GLU A 70 -16.16 6.41 31.85
CA GLU A 70 -16.97 7.31 31.00
C GLU A 70 -16.13 8.04 29.96
N LYS A 71 -14.94 8.48 30.34
CA LYS A 71 -14.00 9.10 29.40
C LYS A 71 -13.54 8.11 28.34
N SER A 72 -13.12 6.91 28.74
CA SER A 72 -12.71 5.84 27.83
C SER A 72 -13.83 5.44 26.86
N ALA A 73 -15.08 5.36 27.34
CA ALA A 73 -16.24 5.06 26.49
C ALA A 73 -16.50 6.17 25.46
N ARG A 74 -16.39 7.44 25.88
CA ARG A 74 -16.52 8.60 24.99
C ARG A 74 -15.39 8.64 23.95
N ASP A 75 -14.15 8.43 24.37
CA ASP A 75 -12.98 8.44 23.49
C ASP A 75 -13.04 7.27 22.48
N ALA A 76 -13.48 6.09 22.91
CA ALA A 76 -13.69 4.94 22.02
C ALA A 76 -14.77 5.24 20.97
N THR A 77 -15.89 5.85 21.38
CA THR A 77 -16.98 6.23 20.46
C THR A 77 -16.53 7.31 19.48
N ALA A 78 -15.77 8.32 19.96
CA ALA A 78 -15.23 9.37 19.10
C ALA A 78 -14.23 8.82 18.09
N THR A 79 -13.35 7.92 18.54
CA THR A 79 -12.37 7.24 17.69
C THR A 79 -13.06 6.38 16.64
N LEU A 80 -14.08 5.61 17.03
CA LEU A 80 -14.87 4.80 16.10
C LEU A 80 -15.52 5.66 15.01
N LYS A 81 -16.16 6.78 15.39
CA LYS A 81 -16.74 7.73 14.42
C LYS A 81 -15.68 8.31 13.47
N GLN A 82 -14.49 8.63 13.97
CA GLN A 82 -13.38 9.09 13.12
C GLN A 82 -12.92 8.00 12.14
N TYR A 83 -12.85 6.74 12.58
CA TYR A 83 -12.50 5.63 11.71
C TYR A 83 -13.58 5.39 10.64
N GLU A 84 -14.85 5.41 11.01
CA GLU A 84 -15.97 5.30 10.06
C GLU A 84 -15.93 6.42 9.02
N ALA A 85 -15.71 7.67 9.46
CA ALA A 85 -15.58 8.81 8.56
C ALA A 85 -14.38 8.68 7.62
N LYS A 86 -13.22 8.23 8.13
CA LYS A 86 -12.03 7.97 7.30
C LYS A 86 -12.27 6.84 6.31
N LEU A 87 -12.97 5.78 6.71
CA LEU A 87 -13.30 4.67 5.82
C LEU A 87 -14.25 5.11 4.70
N ALA A 88 -15.28 5.89 5.03
CA ALA A 88 -16.20 6.46 4.05
C ALA A 88 -15.46 7.37 3.05
N ALA A 89 -14.61 8.27 3.55
CA ALA A 89 -13.80 9.16 2.71
C ALA A 89 -12.85 8.36 1.80
N ALA A 90 -12.18 7.33 2.32
CA ALA A 90 -11.29 6.48 1.52
C ALA A 90 -12.06 5.70 0.43
N GLN A 91 -13.29 5.26 0.72
CA GLN A 91 -14.14 4.61 -0.29
C GLN A 91 -14.59 5.58 -1.38
N GLU A 92 -14.94 6.81 -1.02
CA GLU A 92 -15.29 7.87 -1.97
C GLU A 92 -14.09 8.24 -2.86
N GLU A 93 -12.92 8.46 -2.25
CA GLU A 93 -11.68 8.75 -2.97
C GLU A 93 -11.28 7.61 -3.92
N SER A 94 -11.39 6.36 -3.47
CA SER A 94 -11.14 5.18 -4.31
C SER A 94 -12.09 5.11 -5.51
N ARG A 95 -13.39 5.38 -5.31
CA ARG A 95 -14.37 5.44 -6.41
C ARG A 95 -14.01 6.53 -7.41
N LYS A 96 -13.69 7.73 -6.91
CA LYS A 96 -13.27 8.86 -7.75
C LYS A 96 -12.02 8.53 -8.55
N LEU A 97 -11.01 7.93 -7.93
CA LEU A 97 -9.78 7.50 -8.60
C LEU A 97 -10.07 6.48 -9.70
N ILE A 98 -10.97 5.53 -9.46
CA ILE A 98 -11.37 4.54 -10.47
C ILE A 98 -12.10 5.20 -11.64
N GLU A 99 -12.98 6.17 -11.37
CA GLU A 99 -13.68 6.92 -12.43
C GLU A 99 -12.71 7.78 -13.25
N GLU A 100 -11.79 8.49 -12.60
CA GLU A 100 -10.73 9.26 -13.27
C GLU A 100 -9.84 8.35 -14.12
N ALA A 101 -9.39 7.22 -13.57
CA ALA A 101 -8.57 6.25 -14.31
C ALA A 101 -9.32 5.66 -15.51
N ARG A 102 -10.62 5.40 -15.40
CA ARG A 102 -11.45 4.96 -16.53
C ARG A 102 -11.59 6.04 -17.59
N GLY A 103 -11.83 7.29 -17.20
CA GLY A 103 -11.91 8.42 -18.12
C GLY A 103 -10.60 8.64 -18.86
N GLU A 104 -9.48 8.60 -18.14
CA GLU A 104 -8.15 8.73 -18.73
C GLU A 104 -7.81 7.56 -19.67
N ALA A 105 -8.12 6.32 -19.27
CA ALA A 105 -7.93 5.15 -20.13
C ALA A 105 -8.74 5.26 -21.44
N GLN A 106 -9.98 5.75 -21.38
CA GLN A 106 -10.79 6.00 -22.58
C GLN A 106 -10.19 7.09 -23.46
N ARG A 107 -9.72 8.19 -22.85
CA ARG A 107 -9.06 9.29 -23.57
C ARG A 107 -7.80 8.82 -24.28
N VAL A 108 -6.94 8.08 -23.59
CA VAL A 108 -5.71 7.51 -24.14
C VAL A 108 -6.03 6.51 -25.25
N ALA A 109 -7.02 5.63 -25.06
CA ALA A 109 -7.43 4.69 -26.09
C ALA A 109 -7.94 5.39 -27.36
N ALA A 110 -8.74 6.45 -27.21
CA ALA A 110 -9.22 7.25 -28.33
C ALA A 110 -8.07 7.97 -29.06
N GLN A 111 -7.15 8.58 -28.31
CA GLN A 111 -5.98 9.26 -28.85
C GLN A 111 -5.07 8.28 -29.61
N LEU A 112 -4.77 7.12 -29.03
CA LEU A 112 -3.94 6.10 -29.67
C LEU A 112 -4.59 5.56 -30.94
N LYS A 113 -5.91 5.36 -30.94
CA LYS A 113 -6.65 4.94 -32.14
C LYS A 113 -6.55 5.97 -33.26
N ASP A 114 -6.70 7.25 -32.96
CA ASP A 114 -6.61 8.33 -33.94
C ASP A 114 -5.18 8.47 -34.50
N GLN A 115 -4.17 8.42 -33.63
CA GLN A 115 -2.76 8.42 -34.03
C GLN A 115 -2.44 7.22 -34.92
N THR A 116 -2.84 6.02 -34.51
CA THR A 116 -2.63 4.78 -35.29
C THR A 116 -3.32 4.87 -36.65
N GLN A 117 -4.54 5.41 -36.71
CA GLN A 117 -5.26 5.56 -37.97
C GLN A 117 -4.55 6.55 -38.91
N THR A 118 -4.00 7.63 -38.35
CA THR A 118 -3.21 8.60 -39.10
C THR A 118 -1.92 7.98 -39.64
N GLU A 119 -1.19 7.24 -38.80
CA GLU A 119 0.04 6.52 -39.19
C GLU A 119 -0.23 5.47 -40.26
N ILE A 120 -1.32 4.70 -40.15
CA ILE A 120 -1.72 3.72 -41.16
C ILE A 120 -2.00 4.41 -42.49
N THR A 121 -2.69 5.54 -42.50
CA THR A 121 -2.98 6.29 -43.73
C THR A 121 -1.68 6.79 -44.35
N GLN A 122 -0.78 7.39 -43.56
CA GLN A 122 0.53 7.84 -44.05
C GLN A 122 1.37 6.69 -44.60
N MET A 123 1.36 5.53 -43.94
CA MET A 123 2.05 4.33 -44.39
C MET A 123 1.48 3.82 -45.70
N LYS A 124 0.16 3.79 -45.86
CA LYS A 124 -0.51 3.40 -47.11
C LYS A 124 -0.17 4.35 -48.25
N ASP A 125 -0.20 5.65 -48.00
CA ASP A 125 0.13 6.66 -49.02
C ASP A 125 1.59 6.55 -49.44
N LYS A 126 2.51 6.33 -48.48
CA LYS A 126 3.92 6.08 -48.78
C LYS A 126 4.10 4.81 -49.60
N ALA A 127 3.47 3.70 -49.19
CA ALA A 127 3.53 2.44 -49.93
C ALA A 127 2.99 2.60 -51.36
N ALA A 128 1.89 3.33 -51.55
CA ALA A 128 1.34 3.61 -52.88
C ALA A 128 2.31 4.42 -53.76
N ARG A 129 2.98 5.44 -53.18
CA ARG A 129 4.02 6.20 -53.89
C ARG A 129 5.22 5.33 -54.27
N ASP A 130 5.70 4.52 -53.33
CA ASP A 130 6.84 3.61 -53.54
C ASP A 130 6.52 2.57 -54.63
N ILE A 131 5.30 2.02 -54.65
CA ILE A 131 4.82 1.10 -55.69
C ILE A 131 4.77 1.78 -57.06
N ASN A 132 4.25 3.00 -57.14
CA ASN A 132 4.18 3.73 -58.40
C ASN A 132 5.57 4.04 -58.96
N ALA A 133 6.50 4.48 -58.11
CA ALA A 133 7.88 4.71 -58.49
C ALA A 133 8.57 3.42 -58.98
N ALA A 134 8.40 2.31 -58.25
CA ALA A 134 8.94 1.01 -58.66
C ALA A 134 8.35 0.52 -59.98
N LYS A 135 7.06 0.77 -60.23
CA LYS A 135 6.39 0.43 -61.49
C LYS A 135 6.98 1.23 -62.66
N GLU A 136 7.17 2.53 -62.48
CA GLU A 136 7.76 3.38 -63.51
C GLU A 136 9.19 2.93 -63.84
N GLN A 137 10.00 2.66 -62.81
CA GLN A 137 11.35 2.11 -62.98
C GLN A 137 11.35 0.77 -63.72
N ALA A 138 10.44 -0.15 -63.36
CA ALA A 138 10.32 -1.44 -64.03
C ALA A 138 9.91 -1.31 -65.50
N ILE A 139 9.04 -0.34 -65.83
CA ILE A 139 8.64 -0.05 -67.22
C ILE A 139 9.84 0.47 -68.01
N THR A 140 10.61 1.42 -67.46
CA THR A 140 11.83 1.93 -68.12
C THR A 140 12.84 0.80 -68.38
N GLU A 141 13.03 -0.09 -67.41
CA GLU A 141 13.93 -1.23 -67.56
C GLU A 141 13.44 -2.23 -68.61
N LEU A 142 12.12 -2.48 -68.68
CA LEU A 142 11.51 -3.31 -69.72
C LEU A 142 11.74 -2.72 -71.12
N TYR A 143 11.58 -1.41 -71.29
CA TYR A 143 11.85 -0.74 -72.57
C TYR A 143 13.32 -0.84 -72.97
N SER A 144 14.24 -0.67 -72.02
CA SER A 144 15.68 -0.82 -72.26
C SER A 144 16.03 -2.24 -72.72
N GLN A 145 15.51 -3.26 -72.03
CA GLN A 145 15.71 -4.67 -72.42
C GLN A 145 15.08 -4.99 -73.77
N ALA A 146 13.89 -4.45 -74.06
CA ALA A 146 13.24 -4.63 -75.36
C ALA A 146 14.05 -3.99 -76.50
N ALA A 147 14.65 -2.81 -76.30
CA ALA A 147 15.53 -2.18 -77.27
C ALA A 147 16.80 -3.01 -77.53
N ILE A 148 17.41 -3.56 -76.49
CA ILE A 148 18.57 -4.46 -76.61
C ILE A 148 18.19 -5.73 -77.39
N MET A 149 17.07 -6.37 -77.06
CA MET A 149 16.62 -7.55 -77.81
C MET A 149 16.29 -7.22 -79.27
N SER A 150 15.68 -6.07 -79.53
CA SER A 150 15.30 -5.65 -80.89
C SER A 150 16.54 -5.39 -81.76
N THR A 151 17.56 -4.72 -81.21
CA THR A 151 18.83 -4.48 -81.91
C THR A 151 19.59 -5.79 -82.17
N GLN A 152 19.57 -6.74 -81.22
CA GLN A 152 20.14 -8.08 -81.43
C GLN A 152 19.42 -8.86 -82.53
N ILE A 153 18.08 -8.81 -82.59
CA ILE A 153 17.28 -9.45 -83.64
C ILE A 153 17.56 -8.79 -85.00
N ALA A 154 17.52 -7.46 -85.07
CA ALA A 154 17.82 -6.72 -86.28
C ALA A 154 19.23 -7.05 -86.81
N GLY A 155 20.24 -7.10 -85.94
CA GLY A 155 21.60 -7.51 -86.30
C GLY A 155 21.68 -8.95 -86.83
N ARG A 156 20.91 -9.88 -86.26
CA ARG A 156 20.85 -11.27 -86.77
C ARG A 156 20.16 -11.37 -88.13
N ILE A 157 19.08 -10.61 -88.36
CA ILE A 157 18.37 -10.58 -89.65
C ILE A 157 19.27 -9.95 -90.71
N LEU A 158 19.87 -8.79 -90.43
CA LEU A 158 20.76 -8.10 -91.36
C LEU A 158 21.96 -8.98 -91.75
N LYS A 159 22.56 -9.69 -90.78
CA LYS A 159 23.64 -10.65 -91.04
C LYS A 159 23.22 -11.82 -91.93
N ARG A 160 21.93 -12.19 -91.93
CA ARG A 160 21.39 -13.30 -92.73
C ARG A 160 21.05 -12.87 -94.16
N GLU A 161 20.60 -11.64 -94.35
CA GLU A 161 20.17 -11.10 -95.65
C GLU A 161 21.30 -10.37 -96.43
N LEU A 162 22.42 -10.04 -95.78
CA LEU A 162 23.59 -9.42 -96.41
C LEU A 162 24.24 -10.33 -97.47
N ASN A 163 24.30 -9.87 -98.72
CA ASN A 163 25.00 -10.52 -99.81
C ASN A 163 26.34 -9.83 -100.12
N ALA A 164 27.22 -10.45 -100.93
CA ALA A 164 28.56 -9.94 -101.19
C ALA A 164 28.58 -8.53 -101.85
N ASP A 165 27.57 -8.22 -102.67
CA ASP A 165 27.43 -6.94 -103.37
C ASP A 165 27.01 -5.80 -102.42
N ASP A 166 26.11 -6.07 -101.46
CA ASP A 166 25.69 -5.08 -100.45
C ASP A 166 26.86 -4.65 -99.56
N GLN A 167 27.78 -5.58 -99.31
CA GLN A 167 28.94 -5.33 -98.47
C GLN A 167 29.97 -4.42 -99.17
N GLN A 168 30.12 -4.52 -100.50
CA GLN A 168 30.91 -3.57 -101.29
C GLN A 168 30.24 -2.20 -101.35
N ALA A 169 28.93 -2.14 -101.58
CA ALA A 169 28.18 -0.88 -101.62
C ALA A 169 28.28 -0.07 -100.31
N ILE A 170 28.17 -0.74 -99.15
CA ILE A 170 28.32 -0.09 -97.84
C ILE A 170 29.75 0.42 -97.61
N VAL A 171 30.77 -0.31 -98.07
CA VAL A 171 32.17 0.13 -97.97
C VAL A 171 32.40 1.38 -98.83
N ASP A 172 31.89 1.38 -100.06
CA ASP A 172 32.03 2.52 -100.97
C ASP A 172 31.27 3.77 -100.45
N GLU A 173 30.08 3.59 -99.88
CA GLU A 173 29.31 4.67 -99.24
C GLU A 173 30.01 5.23 -97.98
N SER A 174 30.57 4.35 -97.13
CA SER A 174 31.33 4.76 -95.94
C SER A 174 32.60 5.54 -96.31
N LEU A 175 33.31 5.10 -97.36
CA LEU A 175 34.48 5.80 -97.91
C LEU A 175 34.08 7.14 -98.54
N ALA A 176 32.90 7.25 -99.13
CA ALA A 176 32.36 8.49 -99.67
C ALA A 176 31.99 9.50 -98.56
N GLN A 177 31.35 9.06 -97.47
CA GLN A 177 31.07 9.92 -96.31
C GLN A 177 32.33 10.42 -95.62
N LEU A 178 33.34 9.56 -95.41
CA LEU A 178 34.62 9.97 -94.82
C LEU A 178 35.39 10.98 -95.68
N LYS A 179 35.24 10.91 -97.01
CA LYS A 179 35.78 11.92 -97.94
C LYS A 179 34.98 13.22 -97.94
N ALA A 180 33.67 13.16 -97.68
CA ALA A 180 32.81 14.33 -97.59
C ALA A 180 32.97 15.09 -96.26
N GLU A 181 33.37 14.41 -95.18
CA GLU A 181 33.63 15.03 -93.87
C GLU A 181 35.07 15.56 -93.71
N ASN A 182 36.01 15.15 -94.59
CA ASN A 182 37.42 15.61 -94.63
C ASN A 182 37.70 16.71 -95.68
N ASN A 183 36.66 17.35 -96.21
CA ASN A 183 36.74 18.57 -97.04
C ASN A 183 35.90 19.66 -96.41
#